data_AF-A0A1X7HQK6-F1
#
_entry.id   AF-A0A1X7HQK6-F1
#
_cell.length_a   1.000
_cell.length_b   1.000
_cell.length_c   1.000
_cell.angle_alpha   90.00
_cell.angle_beta   90.00
_cell.angle_gamma   90.00
#
_symmetry.space_group_name_H-M   'P 1'
#
loop_
_entity.id
_entity.type
_entity.pdbx_description
1 polymer ?
#
loop_
_entity_poly.entity_id
_entity_poly.type
_entity_poly.pdbx_seq_one_letter_code
_entity_poly.pdbx_strand_id
1 'polypeptide(L)'
;MEEELAYYIRINADWNEESFIKMMRLIRNVMEDYSDDLYYHKTFVFYCTEIIRIVIGTISREEFCNSWSEGYTKESYKDFIVERINQLKLLQEDFIMTF
;
A
#
# COMPACT_ATOMS: atom_id res chain seq x y z
N MET A 1 -12.39 1.54 -12.85
CA MET A 1 -12.27 0.07 -12.60
C MET A 1 -11.04 -0.20 -11.75
N GLU A 2 -10.98 -1.31 -11.03
CA GLU A 2 -9.89 -1.67 -10.09
C GLU A 2 -8.49 -1.66 -10.76
N GLU A 3 -8.43 -1.97 -12.06
CA GLU A 3 -7.22 -1.83 -12.89
C GLU A 3 -6.73 -0.37 -13.04
N GLU A 4 -7.64 0.61 -13.10
CA GLU A 4 -7.28 2.02 -13.14
C GLU A 4 -6.66 2.49 -11.83
N LEU A 5 -7.11 1.96 -10.69
CA LEU A 5 -6.54 2.28 -9.39
C LEU A 5 -5.12 1.70 -9.26
N ALA A 6 -4.93 0.44 -9.65
CA ALA A 6 -3.60 -0.17 -9.69
C ALA A 6 -2.66 0.55 -10.67
N TYR A 7 -3.17 0.92 -11.85
CA TYR A 7 -2.42 1.70 -12.84
C TYR A 7 -2.09 3.11 -12.32
N TYR A 8 -3.04 3.77 -11.67
CA TYR A 8 -2.84 5.09 -11.08
C TYR A 8 -1.81 5.06 -9.95
N ILE A 9 -1.87 4.07 -9.06
CA ILE A 9 -0.87 3.86 -8.01
C ILE A 9 0.51 3.56 -8.61
N ARG A 10 0.56 2.84 -9.74
CA ARG A 10 1.82 2.54 -10.44
C ARG A 10 2.44 3.75 -11.15
N ILE A 11 1.62 4.62 -11.73
CA ILE A 11 2.07 5.68 -12.66
C ILE A 11 2.10 7.06 -12.00
N ASN A 12 1.18 7.35 -11.08
CA ASN A 12 0.92 8.70 -10.56
C ASN A 12 1.14 8.84 -9.06
N ALA A 13 1.25 7.74 -8.31
CA ALA A 13 1.71 7.87 -6.94
C ALA A 13 3.21 8.13 -7.02
N ASP A 14 3.62 9.37 -6.72
CA ASP A 14 4.98 9.59 -6.26
C ASP A 14 5.12 8.75 -4.99
N TRP A 15 5.79 7.60 -5.12
CA TRP A 15 6.13 6.70 -4.02
C TRP A 15 7.21 7.34 -3.17
N ASN A 16 6.84 8.47 -2.58
CA ASN A 16 7.60 9.21 -1.60
C ASN A 16 7.02 8.90 -0.21
N GLU A 17 7.78 9.28 0.81
CA GLU A 17 7.43 9.03 2.21
C GLU A 17 6.07 9.64 2.60
N GLU A 18 5.77 10.84 2.15
CA GLU A 18 4.56 11.57 2.53
C GLU A 18 3.28 10.89 2.01
N SER A 19 3.25 10.55 0.72
CA SER A 19 2.13 9.85 0.08
C SER A 19 1.88 8.50 0.76
N PHE A 20 2.96 7.77 1.06
CA PHE A 20 2.86 6.48 1.72
C PHE A 20 2.30 6.59 3.15
N ILE A 21 2.83 7.51 3.96
CA ILE A 21 2.33 7.77 5.32
C ILE A 21 0.85 8.12 5.30
N LYS A 22 0.42 8.97 4.35
CA LYS A 22 -0.97 9.39 4.22
C LYS A 22 -1.89 8.20 3.94
N MET A 23 -1.51 7.32 3.02
CA MET A 23 -2.26 6.10 2.72
C MET A 23 -2.38 5.20 3.96
N MET A 24 -1.27 4.93 4.64
CA MET A 24 -1.25 4.07 5.84
C MET A 24 -2.15 4.61 6.95
N ARG A 25 -2.12 5.93 7.18
CA ARG A 25 -2.99 6.58 8.17
C ARG A 25 -4.46 6.42 7.84
N LEU A 26 -4.84 6.64 6.58
CA LEU A 26 -6.24 6.51 6.17
C LEU A 26 -6.76 5.08 6.37
N ILE A 27 -5.97 4.06 6.02
CA ILE A 27 -6.38 2.66 6.19
C ILE A 27 -6.53 2.32 7.67
N ARG A 28 -5.56 2.72 8.51
CA ARG A 28 -5.62 2.47 9.96
C ARG A 28 -6.79 3.17 10.64
N ASN A 29 -7.07 4.42 10.30
CA ASN A 29 -8.22 5.13 10.86
C ASN A 29 -9.54 4.41 10.53
N VAL A 30 -9.69 3.90 9.30
CA VAL A 30 -10.88 3.11 8.95
C VAL A 30 -10.90 1.78 9.71
N MET A 31 -9.75 1.12 9.94
CA MET A 31 -9.73 -0.07 10.81
C MET A 31 -10.17 0.23 12.25
N GLU A 32 -9.72 1.36 12.80
CA GLU A 32 -10.10 1.81 14.14
C GLU A 32 -11.60 2.17 14.22
N ASP A 33 -12.13 2.90 13.24
CA ASP A 33 -13.54 3.33 13.20
C ASP A 33 -14.52 2.13 13.19
N TYR A 34 -14.10 0.99 12.65
CA TYR A 34 -14.88 -0.25 12.56
C TYR A 34 -14.46 -1.29 13.60
N SER A 35 -13.59 -0.96 14.57
CA SER A 35 -13.07 -1.93 15.54
C SER A 35 -14.13 -2.53 16.47
N ASP A 36 -15.20 -1.78 16.75
CA ASP A 36 -16.35 -2.23 17.54
C ASP A 36 -17.50 -2.78 16.67
N ASP A 37 -17.38 -2.68 15.35
CA ASP A 37 -18.38 -3.16 14.40
C ASP A 37 -18.13 -4.64 14.05
N LEU A 38 -19.21 -5.41 13.90
CA LEU A 38 -19.12 -6.82 13.51
C LEU A 38 -18.65 -7.03 12.06
N TYR A 39 -18.73 -5.98 11.22
CA TYR A 39 -18.46 -6.09 9.79
C TYR A 39 -17.90 -4.81 9.20
N TYR A 40 -16.86 -4.98 8.38
CA TYR A 40 -16.36 -3.95 7.48
C TYR A 40 -17.20 -3.86 6.19
N HIS A 41 -17.24 -2.68 5.58
CA HIS A 41 -17.82 -2.52 4.25
C HIS A 41 -17.04 -3.35 3.22
N LYS A 42 -17.74 -4.09 2.33
CA LYS A 42 -17.12 -5.00 1.35
C LYS A 42 -16.03 -4.35 0.50
N THR A 43 -16.22 -3.09 0.11
CA THR A 43 -15.22 -2.33 -0.65
C THR A 43 -13.93 -2.12 0.13
N PHE A 44 -14.02 -1.90 1.44
CA PHE A 44 -12.84 -1.74 2.29
C PHE A 44 -12.10 -3.06 2.48
N VAL A 45 -12.85 -4.15 2.69
CA VAL A 45 -12.29 -5.51 2.71
C VAL A 45 -11.52 -5.78 1.41
N PHE A 46 -12.16 -5.57 0.26
CA PHE A 46 -11.54 -5.76 -1.04
C PHE A 46 -10.28 -4.92 -1.23
N TYR A 47 -10.28 -3.66 -0.75
CA TYR A 47 -9.10 -2.82 -0.81
C TYR A 47 -7.94 -3.40 0.00
N CYS A 48 -8.20 -3.80 1.25
CA CYS A 48 -7.15 -4.31 2.15
C CYS A 48 -6.64 -5.70 1.74
N THR A 49 -7.48 -6.55 1.13
CA THR A 49 -7.07 -7.90 0.71
C THR A 49 -6.51 -7.93 -0.71
N GLU A 50 -7.19 -7.32 -1.69
CA GLU A 50 -6.82 -7.45 -3.10
C GLU A 50 -6.00 -6.27 -3.60
N ILE A 51 -6.41 -5.02 -3.32
CA ILE A 51 -5.68 -3.86 -3.83
C ILE A 51 -4.29 -3.76 -3.21
N ILE A 52 -4.16 -3.89 -1.88
CA ILE A 52 -2.84 -3.90 -1.22
C ILE A 52 -1.94 -5.01 -1.78
N ARG A 53 -2.49 -6.20 -2.02
CA ARG A 53 -1.76 -7.32 -2.62
C ARG A 53 -1.26 -7.00 -4.02
N ILE A 54 -2.10 -6.40 -4.87
CA ILE A 54 -1.72 -5.95 -6.22
C ILE A 54 -0.64 -4.88 -6.16
N VAL A 55 -0.75 -3.95 -5.22
CA VAL A 55 0.23 -2.89 -5.00
C VAL A 55 1.58 -3.48 -4.61
N ILE A 56 1.62 -4.38 -3.60
CA ILE A 56 2.83 -5.12 -3.22
C ILE A 56 3.43 -5.83 -4.43
N GLY A 57 2.63 -6.56 -5.19
CA GLY A 57 3.10 -7.30 -6.37
C GLY A 57 3.61 -6.39 -7.50
N THR A 58 3.13 -5.15 -7.58
CA THR A 58 3.57 -4.15 -8.55
C THR A 58 4.91 -3.56 -8.14
N ILE A 59 5.04 -3.09 -6.89
CA ILE A 59 6.25 -2.42 -6.40
C ILE A 59 7.40 -3.42 -6.11
N SER A 60 7.10 -4.71 -5.99
CA SER A 60 8.13 -5.76 -5.84
C SER A 60 8.88 -6.09 -7.14
N ARG A 61 8.45 -5.57 -8.29
CA ARG A 61 9.09 -5.83 -9.58
C ARG A 61 10.38 -5.02 -9.72
N GLU A 62 11.43 -5.61 -10.29
CA GLU A 62 12.71 -4.91 -10.43
C GLU A 62 12.58 -3.64 -11.29
N GLU A 63 11.73 -3.70 -12.31
CA GLU A 63 11.49 -2.59 -13.23
C GLU A 63 10.86 -1.39 -12.55
N PHE A 64 10.21 -1.59 -11.39
CA PHE A 64 9.65 -0.51 -10.60
C PHE A 64 10.72 0.44 -10.07
N CYS A 65 11.90 -0.09 -9.75
CA CYS A 65 13.04 0.70 -9.26
C CYS A 65 13.94 1.23 -10.39
N ASN A 66 13.51 1.17 -11.65
CA ASN A 66 14.25 1.75 -12.78
C ASN A 66 14.15 3.28 -12.84
N SER A 67 13.21 3.85 -12.10
CA SER A 67 13.04 5.28 -11.86
C SER A 67 12.82 5.49 -10.36
N TRP A 68 13.38 6.55 -9.79
CA TRP A 68 13.22 6.89 -8.38
C TRP A 68 12.95 8.39 -8.23
N SER A 69 12.28 8.75 -7.13
CA SER A 69 11.96 10.15 -6.81
C SER A 69 13.22 10.96 -6.50
N GLU A 70 13.12 12.27 -6.65
CA GLU A 70 14.20 13.21 -6.30
C GLU A 70 14.64 13.01 -4.83
N GLY A 71 15.94 13.08 -4.59
CA GLY A 71 16.53 12.86 -3.26
C GLY A 71 16.92 11.41 -2.96
N TYR A 72 16.57 10.45 -3.82
CA TYR A 72 17.02 9.06 -3.70
C TYR A 72 18.19 8.72 -4.63
N THR A 73 19.04 7.80 -4.18
CA THR A 73 19.86 6.94 -5.05
C THR A 73 19.06 5.68 -5.41
N LYS A 74 19.51 4.95 -6.43
CA LYS A 74 18.89 3.66 -6.80
C LYS A 74 18.88 2.68 -5.63
N GLU A 75 20.00 2.57 -4.91
CA GLU A 75 20.12 1.70 -3.74
C GLU A 75 19.16 2.13 -2.63
N SER A 76 19.19 3.40 -2.24
CA SER A 76 18.29 3.90 -1.17
C SER A 76 16.81 3.81 -1.54
N TYR A 77 16.46 3.94 -2.83
CA TYR A 77 15.08 3.78 -3.27
C TYR A 77 14.64 2.32 -3.20
N LYS A 78 15.53 1.38 -3.54
CA LYS A 78 15.26 -0.05 -3.36
C LYS A 78 15.02 -0.38 -1.89
N ASP A 79 15.87 0.12 -1.00
CA ASP A 79 15.71 -0.09 0.45
C ASP A 79 14.39 0.50 0.96
N PHE A 80 14.04 1.72 0.50
CA PHE A 80 12.75 2.35 0.77
C PHE A 80 11.58 1.45 0.34
N ILE A 81 11.58 0.97 -0.92
CA ILE A 81 10.50 0.11 -1.43
C ILE A 81 10.40 -1.21 -0.66
N VAL A 82 11.52 -1.83 -0.29
CA VAL A 82 11.53 -3.05 0.54
C VAL A 82 10.87 -2.78 1.89
N GLU A 83 11.19 -1.66 2.54
CA GLU A 83 10.56 -1.27 3.79
C GLU A 83 9.04 -1.06 3.61
N ARG A 84 8.62 -0.36 2.56
CA ARG A 84 7.20 -0.12 2.27
C ARG A 84 6.43 -1.41 2.00
N ILE A 85 7.03 -2.36 1.28
CA ILE A 85 6.45 -3.70 1.06
C ILE A 85 6.22 -4.40 2.39
N ASN A 86 7.19 -4.36 3.31
CA ASN A 86 7.05 -4.99 4.61
C ASN A 86 5.93 -4.35 5.44
N GLN A 87 5.84 -3.01 5.43
CA GLN A 87 4.78 -2.29 6.13
C GLN A 87 3.38 -2.59 5.56
N LEU A 88 3.26 -2.75 4.24
CA LEU A 88 2.00 -3.14 3.59
C LEU A 88 1.60 -4.60 3.90
N LYS A 89 2.58 -5.50 3.98
CA LYS A 89 2.34 -6.90 4.40
C LYS A 89 1.82 -6.97 5.83
N LEU A 90 2.48 -6.25 6.76
CA LEU A 90 2.03 -6.17 8.14
C LEU A 90 0.62 -5.60 8.25
N LEU A 91 0.30 -4.54 7.50
CA LEU A 91 -1.05 -3.99 7.48
C LEU A 91 -2.10 -5.00 6.97
N GLN A 92 -1.76 -5.78 5.95
CA GLN A 92 -2.64 -6.82 5.43
C GLN A 92 -2.82 -7.96 6.44
N GLU A 93 -1.75 -8.37 7.13
CA GLU A 93 -1.80 -9.37 8.20
C GLU A 93 -2.66 -8.87 9.38
N ASP A 94 -2.46 -7.64 9.84
CA ASP A 94 -3.25 -7.01 10.89
C ASP A 94 -4.74 -6.99 10.54
N PHE A 95 -5.06 -6.62 9.29
CA PHE A 95 -6.43 -6.62 8.80
C PHE A 95 -7.04 -8.03 8.78
N ILE A 96 -6.32 -9.03 8.26
CA ILE A 96 -6.81 -10.42 8.18
C ILE A 96 -6.99 -11.03 9.58
N MET A 97 -6.06 -10.79 10.51
CA MET A 97 -6.15 -11.29 11.89
C MET A 97 -7.25 -10.62 12.72
N THR A 98 -7.81 -9.52 12.25
CA THR A 98 -8.97 -8.86 12.88
C THR A 98 -10.29 -9.57 12.53
N PHE A 99 -10.30 -10.50 11.56
CA PHE A 99 -11.47 -11.32 11.19
C PHE A 99 -11.46 -12.72 11.80
#